data_AF-A0A3C0UFC8-F1
#
_entry.id   AF-A0A3C0UFC8-F1
#
_cell.length_a   1.000
_cell.length_b   1.000
_cell.length_c   1.000
_cell.angle_alpha   90.00
_cell.angle_beta   90.00
_cell.angle_gamma   90.00
#
_symmetry.space_group_name_H-M   'P 1'
#
loop_
_entity.id
_entity.type
_entity.pdbx_description
1 polymer ?
#
loop_
_entity_poly.entity_id
_entity_poly.type
_entity_poly.pdbx_seq_one_letter_code
_entity_poly.pdbx_strand_id
1 'polypeptide(L)'
;MIATASLVISFIAAYWVYYDARGRGHELGTAILWSLGTLAAVIIFLPLYLLLGRKPRMSKVERSRREEIIIDVEASPVGETMYCPMCGGKVKEDYKACPFCSFTLKPKCTSCDRELNREWKTCPYCQTPATHK
;
A
#
# COMPACT_ATOMS: atom_id res chain seq x y z
N MET A 1 28.98 -5.73 47.29
CA MET A 1 29.15 -4.56 46.39
C MET A 1 29.29 -4.95 44.93
N ILE A 2 30.19 -5.89 44.57
CA ILE A 2 30.39 -6.30 43.17
C ILE A 2 29.18 -7.07 42.62
N ALA A 3 28.69 -8.09 43.32
CA ALA A 3 27.54 -8.89 42.87
C ALA A 3 26.24 -8.07 42.71
N THR A 4 26.02 -7.12 43.61
CA THR A 4 24.88 -6.19 43.54
C THR A 4 25.00 -5.25 42.34
N ALA A 5 26.21 -4.75 42.05
CA ALA A 5 26.45 -3.94 40.86
C ALA A 5 26.24 -4.74 39.56
N SER A 6 26.72 -6.00 39.51
CA SER A 6 26.52 -6.88 38.36
C SER A 6 25.04 -7.15 38.08
N LEU A 7 24.23 -7.40 39.11
CA LEU A 7 22.79 -7.61 38.94
C LEU A 7 22.08 -6.35 38.44
N VAL A 8 22.43 -5.18 38.98
CA VAL A 8 21.85 -3.90 38.53
C VAL A 8 22.19 -3.63 37.06
N ILE A 9 23.45 -3.86 36.67
CA ILE A 9 23.91 -3.68 35.29
C ILE A 9 23.17 -4.63 34.34
N SER A 10 23.01 -5.91 34.70
CA SER A 10 22.27 -6.88 33.89
C SER A 10 20.80 -6.48 33.72
N PHE A 11 20.15 -5.97 34.77
CA PHE A 11 18.76 -5.49 34.69
C PHE A 11 18.62 -4.28 33.76
N ILE A 12 19.52 -3.29 33.89
CA ILE A 12 19.50 -2.10 33.03
C ILE A 12 19.77 -2.50 31.57
N ALA A 13 20.74 -3.38 31.33
CA ALA A 13 21.05 -3.88 30.00
C ALA A 13 19.87 -4.64 29.38
N ALA A 14 19.20 -5.51 30.15
CA ALA A 14 18.04 -6.26 29.70
C ALA A 14 16.84 -5.35 29.35
N TYR A 15 16.58 -4.32 30.17
CA TYR A 15 15.57 -3.30 29.88
C TYR A 15 15.89 -2.53 28.59
N TRP A 16 17.14 -2.12 28.42
CA TRP A 16 17.59 -1.42 27.22
C TRP A 16 17.47 -2.30 25.96
N VAL A 17 17.88 -3.57 26.03
CA VAL A 17 17.75 -4.52 24.91
C VAL A 17 16.28 -4.73 24.54
N TYR A 18 15.39 -4.83 25.52
CA TYR A 18 13.95 -4.92 25.26
C TYR A 18 13.43 -3.71 24.50
N TYR A 19 13.78 -2.49 24.96
CA TYR A 19 13.33 -1.25 24.32
C TYR A 19 13.96 -1.06 22.93
N ASP A 20 15.25 -1.36 22.74
CA ASP A 20 15.94 -1.33 21.44
C ASP A 20 15.31 -2.34 20.46
N ALA A 21 15.02 -3.57 20.90
CA ALA A 21 14.38 -4.58 20.07
C ALA A 21 12.95 -4.20 19.67
N ARG A 22 12.16 -3.66 20.60
CA ARG A 22 10.79 -3.19 20.29
C ARG A 22 10.80 -1.98 19.36
N GLY A 23 11.72 -1.04 19.56
CA GLY A 23 11.92 0.12 18.68
C GLY A 23 12.36 -0.25 17.26
N ARG A 24 13.01 -1.40 17.09
CA ARG A 24 13.43 -1.96 15.78
C ARG A 24 12.41 -2.89 15.14
N GLY A 25 11.24 -3.07 15.76
CA GLY A 25 10.14 -3.87 15.19
C GLY A 25 10.28 -5.38 15.36
N HIS A 26 10.95 -5.84 16.43
CA HIS A 26 10.84 -7.26 16.81
C HIS A 26 9.43 -7.58 17.35
N GLU A 27 8.96 -8.78 17.03
CA GLU A 27 7.79 -9.36 17.69
C GLU A 27 8.03 -9.47 19.21
N LEU A 28 6.93 -9.46 19.96
CA LEU A 28 6.99 -9.44 21.43
C LEU A 28 7.79 -10.64 21.98
N GLY A 29 7.61 -11.83 21.38
CA GLY A 29 8.31 -13.06 21.77
C GLY A 29 9.83 -12.96 21.62
N THR A 30 10.34 -12.59 20.45
CA THR A 30 11.80 -12.47 20.25
C THR A 30 12.41 -11.38 21.12
N ALA A 31 11.71 -10.24 21.31
CA ALA A 31 12.20 -9.15 22.14
C ALA A 31 12.36 -9.59 23.61
N ILE A 32 11.39 -10.34 24.14
CA ILE A 32 11.45 -10.93 25.48
C ILE A 32 12.59 -11.95 25.57
N LEU A 33 12.75 -12.81 24.56
CA LEU A 33 13.82 -13.81 24.52
C LEU A 33 15.22 -13.19 24.61
N TRP A 34 15.49 -12.13 23.83
CA TRP A 34 16.78 -11.41 23.89
C TRP A 34 17.00 -10.68 25.22
N SER A 35 15.95 -10.10 25.79
CA SER A 35 16.01 -9.41 27.09
C SER A 35 16.31 -10.39 28.24
N LEU A 36 15.59 -11.52 28.30
CA LEU A 36 15.82 -12.59 29.29
C LEU A 36 17.21 -13.20 29.14
N GLY A 37 17.67 -13.46 27.91
CA GLY A 37 19.02 -13.94 27.66
C GLY A 37 20.09 -12.96 28.16
N THR A 38 19.89 -11.66 27.91
CA THR A 38 20.78 -10.60 28.40
C THR A 38 20.78 -10.49 29.92
N LEU A 39 19.63 -10.66 30.56
CA LEU A 39 19.51 -10.68 32.01
C LEU A 39 20.28 -11.87 32.63
N ALA A 40 20.18 -13.05 32.01
CA ALA A 40 20.82 -14.27 32.49
C ALA A 40 22.35 -14.27 32.25
N ALA A 41 22.79 -13.79 31.08
CA ALA A 41 24.20 -13.78 30.71
C ALA A 41 24.55 -12.59 29.83
N VAL A 42 24.65 -11.41 30.45
CA VAL A 42 24.92 -10.13 29.75
C VAL A 42 26.19 -10.17 28.91
N ILE A 43 27.25 -10.85 29.37
CA ILE A 43 28.53 -10.95 28.66
C ILE A 43 28.39 -11.72 27.33
N ILE A 44 27.44 -12.66 27.24
CA ILE A 44 27.25 -13.52 26.06
C ILE A 44 26.15 -12.97 25.17
N PHE A 45 24.97 -12.69 25.74
CA PHE A 45 23.80 -12.32 24.98
C PHE A 45 23.83 -10.88 24.48
N LEU A 46 24.50 -9.96 25.18
CA LEU A 46 24.58 -8.57 24.72
C LEU A 46 25.42 -8.45 23.42
N PRO A 47 26.64 -9.00 23.31
CA PRO A 47 27.36 -9.00 22.03
C PRO A 47 26.63 -9.77 20.94
N LEU A 48 26.03 -10.92 21.28
CA LEU A 48 25.28 -11.73 20.34
C LEU A 48 24.06 -10.98 19.79
N TYR A 49 23.34 -10.25 20.64
CA TYR A 49 22.25 -9.37 20.23
C TYR A 49 22.75 -8.28 19.30
N LEU A 50 23.87 -7.62 19.62
CA LEU A 50 24.41 -6.54 18.80
C LEU A 50 24.88 -7.01 17.41
N LEU A 51 25.36 -8.25 17.29
CA LEU A 51 25.85 -8.83 16.04
C LEU A 51 24.75 -9.46 15.19
N LEU A 52 23.87 -10.27 15.79
CA LEU A 52 22.89 -11.10 15.08
C LEU A 52 21.44 -10.65 15.34
N GLY A 53 21.15 -10.20 16.55
CA GLY A 53 19.79 -9.85 16.97
C GLY A 53 19.36 -8.44 16.52
N ARG A 54 20.29 -7.53 16.30
CA ARG A 54 20.02 -6.13 16.01
C ARG A 54 19.60 -5.96 14.55
N LYS A 55 18.28 -5.92 14.31
CA LYS A 55 17.75 -5.56 13.00
C LYS A 55 18.24 -4.16 12.57
N PRO A 56 18.65 -3.99 11.30
CA PRO A 56 18.95 -2.67 10.76
C PRO A 56 17.72 -1.78 10.92
N ARG A 57 17.95 -0.51 11.29
CA ARG A 57 16.89 0.48 11.43
C ARG A 57 16.21 0.57 10.07
N MET A 58 14.94 0.16 9.97
CA MET A 58 14.22 0.21 8.69
C MET A 58 14.40 1.59 8.07
N SER A 59 14.72 1.60 6.78
CA SER A 59 14.91 2.87 6.08
C SER A 59 13.60 3.65 6.16
N LYS A 60 13.70 4.99 6.22
CA LYS A 60 12.52 5.87 6.20
C LYS A 60 11.61 5.57 4.99
N VAL A 61 12.21 5.08 3.91
CA VAL A 61 11.56 4.64 2.66
C VAL A 61 10.68 3.40 2.87
N GLU A 62 11.15 2.38 3.58
CA GLU A 62 10.35 1.18 3.87
C GLU A 62 9.21 1.44 4.85
N ARG A 63 9.40 2.36 5.82
CA ARG A 63 8.32 2.79 6.71
C ARG A 63 7.22 3.50 5.94
N SER A 64 7.57 4.40 5.02
CA SER A 64 6.60 5.11 4.17
C SER A 64 5.81 4.15 3.27
N ARG A 65 6.46 3.14 2.69
CA ARG A 65 5.80 2.13 1.85
C ARG A 65 4.83 1.24 2.64
N ARG A 66 5.12 0.95 3.91
CA ARG A 66 4.24 0.13 4.75
C ARG A 66 2.99 0.90 5.22
N GLU A 67 3.11 2.21 5.35
CA GLU A 67 2.00 3.12 5.68
C GLU A 67 1.11 3.38 4.46
N GLU A 68 1.69 3.42 3.26
CA GLU A 68 0.95 3.57 1.99
C GLU A 68 0.06 2.37 1.63
N ILE A 69 0.34 1.17 2.17
CA ILE A 69 -0.49 -0.04 1.96
C ILE A 69 -1.74 -0.03 2.87
N ILE A 70 -1.82 0.90 3.83
CA ILE A 70 -2.99 1.10 4.71
C ILE A 70 -3.77 2.36 4.30
N ILE A 71 -3.51 2.89 3.10
CA ILE A 71 -4.40 3.91 2.53
C ILE A 71 -5.57 3.15 1.93
N ASP A 72 -6.73 3.47 2.49
CA ASP A 72 -8.05 3.11 2.03
C ASP A 72 -8.12 2.87 0.51
N VAL A 73 -8.80 1.79 0.17
CA VAL A 73 -9.54 1.67 -1.09
C VAL A 73 -10.70 2.67 -1.04
N GLU A 74 -10.41 3.95 -0.83
CA GLU A 74 -11.28 5.01 -1.30
C GLU A 74 -11.03 5.02 -2.80
N ALA A 75 -11.93 4.33 -3.49
CA ALA A 75 -12.10 4.43 -4.92
C ALA A 75 -12.30 5.91 -5.28
N SER A 76 -11.20 6.66 -5.39
CA SER A 76 -11.16 7.82 -6.25
C SER A 76 -11.55 7.26 -7.60
N PRO A 77 -12.71 7.63 -8.19
CA PRO A 77 -12.94 7.30 -9.57
C PRO A 77 -11.82 8.03 -10.31
N VAL A 78 -10.78 7.30 -10.67
CA VAL A 78 -9.88 7.70 -11.74
C VAL A 78 -10.82 7.80 -12.91
N GLY A 79 -11.35 9.01 -13.15
CA GLY A 79 -12.29 9.24 -14.22
C GLY A 79 -11.58 8.75 -15.46
N GLU A 80 -12.06 7.64 -16.03
CA GLU A 80 -11.41 6.99 -17.14
C GLU A 80 -11.37 8.01 -18.28
N THR A 81 -10.17 8.52 -18.53
CA THR A 81 -9.94 9.45 -19.63
C THR A 81 -9.57 8.62 -20.83
N MET A 82 -10.38 8.70 -21.87
CA MET A 82 -10.12 8.03 -23.13
C MET A 82 -9.53 9.02 -24.16
N TYR A 83 -8.89 8.50 -25.19
CA TYR A 83 -8.48 9.31 -26.33
C TYR A 83 -9.54 9.24 -27.43
N CYS A 84 -9.87 10.38 -28.04
CA CYS A 84 -10.78 10.42 -29.17
C CYS A 84 -10.13 9.67 -30.36
N PRO A 85 -10.78 8.66 -30.95
CA PRO A 85 -10.19 7.90 -32.05
C PRO A 85 -10.17 8.65 -33.39
N MET A 86 -10.84 9.81 -33.48
CA MET A 86 -10.80 10.65 -34.68
C MET A 86 -9.69 11.70 -34.65
N CYS A 87 -9.44 12.34 -33.50
CA CYS A 87 -8.48 13.44 -33.41
C CYS A 87 -7.34 13.22 -32.40
N GLY A 88 -7.38 12.13 -31.63
CA GLY A 88 -6.40 11.85 -30.57
C GLY A 88 -6.54 12.72 -29.33
N GLY A 89 -7.53 13.62 -29.26
CA GLY A 89 -7.75 14.49 -28.10
C GLY A 89 -8.11 13.70 -26.84
N LYS A 90 -7.51 14.06 -25.70
CA LYS A 90 -7.84 13.46 -24.39
C LYS A 90 -9.20 13.97 -23.93
N VAL A 91 -10.15 13.04 -23.76
CA VAL A 91 -11.55 13.34 -23.40
C VAL A 91 -11.98 12.48 -22.21
N LYS A 92 -12.97 12.95 -21.46
CA LYS A 92 -13.59 12.14 -20.39
C LYS A 92 -14.59 11.17 -21.03
N GLU A 93 -14.71 9.97 -20.49
CA GLU A 93 -15.69 8.98 -20.97
C GLU A 93 -17.15 9.48 -20.87
N ASP A 94 -17.45 10.43 -20.00
CA ASP A 94 -18.80 11.01 -19.86
C ASP A 94 -19.22 11.97 -20.99
N TYR A 95 -18.32 12.28 -21.92
CA TYR A 95 -18.62 13.22 -22.99
C TYR A 95 -19.44 12.55 -24.10
N LYS A 96 -20.54 13.19 -24.50
CA LYS A 96 -21.39 12.71 -25.61
C LYS A 96 -20.73 12.90 -26.98
N ALA A 97 -19.99 14.00 -27.12
CA ALA A 97 -19.24 14.34 -28.31
C ALA A 97 -17.87 14.90 -27.93
N CYS A 98 -16.88 14.71 -28.81
CA CYS A 98 -15.55 15.26 -28.63
C CYS A 98 -15.57 16.78 -28.80
N PRO A 99 -15.06 17.58 -27.84
CA PRO A 99 -15.03 19.04 -27.95
C PRO A 99 -14.03 19.54 -29.01
N PHE A 100 -13.10 18.70 -29.45
CA PHE A 100 -12.05 19.09 -30.41
C PHE A 100 -12.45 18.86 -31.87
N CYS A 101 -13.21 17.80 -32.16
CA CYS A 101 -13.58 17.43 -33.53
C CYS A 101 -15.08 17.17 -33.74
N SER A 102 -15.90 17.40 -32.72
CA SER A 102 -17.35 17.17 -32.74
C SER A 102 -17.78 15.72 -33.03
N PHE A 103 -16.86 14.76 -32.96
CA PHE A 103 -17.17 13.35 -33.17
C PHE A 103 -17.99 12.77 -32.01
N THR A 104 -19.04 12.01 -32.31
CA THR A 104 -19.92 11.38 -31.31
C THR A 104 -19.22 10.24 -30.58
N LEU A 105 -18.99 10.39 -29.27
CA LEU A 105 -18.29 9.41 -28.44
C LEU A 105 -19.24 8.37 -27.83
N LYS A 106 -20.46 8.78 -27.47
CA LYS A 106 -21.50 7.90 -26.89
C LYS A 106 -22.70 7.82 -27.84
N PRO A 107 -22.76 6.81 -28.74
CA PRO A 107 -23.89 6.64 -29.65
C PRO A 107 -25.16 6.22 -28.90
N LYS A 108 -26.32 6.49 -29.48
CA LYS A 108 -27.62 6.05 -28.97
C LYS A 108 -28.10 4.79 -29.66
N CYS A 109 -28.87 3.97 -28.96
CA CYS A 109 -29.51 2.80 -29.55
C CYS A 109 -30.63 3.24 -30.51
N THR A 110 -30.64 2.69 -31.73
CA THR A 110 -31.68 2.98 -32.72
C THR A 110 -33.05 2.39 -32.36
N SER A 111 -33.11 1.38 -31.48
CA SER A 111 -34.38 0.76 -31.07
C SER A 111 -34.98 1.33 -29.78
N CYS A 112 -34.15 1.76 -28.82
CA CYS A 112 -34.64 2.22 -27.51
C CYS A 112 -34.16 3.62 -27.08
N ASP A 113 -33.44 4.35 -27.95
CA ASP A 113 -32.91 5.71 -27.75
C ASP A 113 -31.99 5.91 -26.52
N ARG A 114 -31.60 4.83 -25.81
CA ARG A 114 -30.68 4.91 -24.68
C ARG A 114 -29.25 5.15 -25.13
N GLU A 115 -28.47 5.84 -24.30
CA GLU A 115 -27.04 6.06 -24.50
C GLU A 115 -26.28 4.73 -24.33
N LEU A 116 -25.39 4.40 -25.26
CA LEU A 116 -24.47 3.27 -25.14
C LEU A 116 -23.03 3.75 -24.99
N ASN A 117 -22.25 2.94 -24.28
CA ASN A 117 -20.80 3.01 -24.39
C ASN A 117 -20.38 2.47 -25.77
N ARG A 118 -19.42 3.14 -26.41
CA ARG A 118 -18.88 2.75 -27.71
C ARG A 118 -18.22 1.37 -27.70
N GLU A 119 -17.67 0.92 -26.58
CA GLU A 119 -17.04 -0.40 -26.52
C GLU A 119 -18.06 -1.55 -26.56
N TRP A 120 -19.34 -1.24 -26.36
CA TRP A 120 -20.40 -2.23 -26.35
C TRP A 120 -20.79 -2.61 -27.77
N LYS A 121 -20.82 -3.93 -28.03
CA LYS A 121 -21.26 -4.51 -29.30
C LYS A 121 -22.78 -4.67 -29.38
N THR A 122 -23.44 -4.75 -28.23
CA THR A 122 -24.88 -5.04 -28.13
C THR A 122 -25.50 -4.21 -27.01
N CYS A 123 -26.71 -3.69 -27.24
CA CYS A 123 -27.45 -2.96 -26.22
C CYS A 123 -27.89 -3.87 -25.06
N PRO A 124 -27.53 -3.60 -23.79
CA PRO A 124 -27.92 -4.45 -22.67
C PRO A 124 -29.43 -4.36 -22.35
N TYR A 125 -30.12 -3.34 -22.85
CA TYR A 125 -31.54 -3.11 -22.55
C TYR A 125 -32.49 -3.75 -23.56
N CYS A 126 -32.11 -3.78 -24.84
CA CYS A 126 -32.99 -4.26 -25.92
C CYS A 126 -32.33 -5.28 -26.84
N GLN A 127 -31.08 -5.67 -26.57
CA GLN A 127 -30.31 -6.68 -27.31
C GLN A 127 -30.07 -6.37 -28.81
N THR A 128 -30.46 -5.17 -29.28
CA THR A 128 -30.16 -4.70 -30.64
C THR A 128 -28.64 -4.47 -30.79
N PRO A 129 -28.02 -4.82 -31.94
CA PRO A 129 -26.60 -4.55 -32.19
C PRO A 129 -26.30 -3.05 -32.15
N ALA A 130 -25.20 -2.69 -31.48
CA ALA A 130 -24.72 -1.32 -31.44
C ALA A 130 -24.23 -0.94 -32.84
N THR A 131 -25.00 -0.10 -33.53
CA THR A 131 -24.64 0.38 -34.87
C THR A 131 -23.62 1.50 -34.70
N HIS A 132 -22.33 1.16 -34.79
CA HIS A 132 -21.24 2.13 -34.90
C HIS A 132 -21.26 2.70 -36.33
N LYS A 133 -21.81 3.90 -36.50
CA LYS A 133 -21.73 4.65 -37.76
C LYS A 133 -20.75 5.80 -37.61
#